data_AF-A0A944I5C4-F1
#
_entry.id   AF-A0A944I5C4-F1
#
_cell.length_a   1.000
_cell.length_b   1.000
_cell.length_c   1.000
_cell.angle_alpha   90.00
_cell.angle_beta   90.00
_cell.angle_gamma   90.00
#
_symmetry.space_group_name_H-M   'P 1'
#
loop_
_entity.id
_entity.type
_entity.pdbx_description
1 polymer ?
#
loop_
_entity_poly.entity_id
_entity_poly.type
_entity_poly.pdbx_seq_one_letter_code
_entity_poly.pdbx_strand_id
1 'polypeptide(L)'
;MGGTAKASVPSGAPHARRVTDTITAFLQPVPEPTRPVVRKNKPARTVPPQAGAPVRPAGLGTLAGWETEVVLPVSGTLTTPSKGSPRPDAVLTAPQAGVPVLFVEVDNGTEGPQIVADKILKYRRFLRRTVKDTNGHDIPMWQTLYSDHGRRAGYPPLAIVFTKQVGPEAMTNRMKAVRDLSTECWKGHWHSGSIYGADVKDGYRDYDGTVPVIVTTLARLHQHGPHGPIWWRYGRSSWETLEAALDNPDDYRAFHAREEERRAERRAQEEREQREREEAKRRRKATAWACPTCGRDVYPSDGWQSVPPGSDCTVCTHAKESERQKAEERAAEEAQAKAEAEAWRKENGIFGFLRR
;
A
#
# COMPACT_ATOMS: atom_id res chain seq x y z
N MET A 1 -19.85 62.07 11.20
CA MET A 1 -21.05 61.82 10.37
C MET A 1 -20.98 60.36 9.95
N GLY A 2 -21.41 59.39 10.73
CA GLY A 2 -22.77 59.09 11.14
C GLY A 2 -23.01 57.61 10.75
N GLY A 3 -23.22 56.74 11.73
CA GLY A 3 -23.33 55.30 11.49
C GLY A 3 -23.24 54.47 12.77
N THR A 4 -24.24 54.62 13.64
CA THR A 4 -24.46 53.76 14.80
C THR A 4 -24.68 52.31 14.38
N ALA A 5 -23.75 51.41 14.71
CA ALA A 5 -23.99 49.97 14.63
C ALA A 5 -24.70 49.51 15.91
N LYS A 6 -26.02 49.37 15.81
CA LYS A 6 -26.85 48.63 16.76
C LYS A 6 -26.45 47.15 16.75
N ALA A 7 -26.21 46.62 17.94
CA ALA A 7 -26.33 45.24 18.40
C ALA A 7 -26.08 44.08 17.40
N SER A 8 -24.95 43.38 17.61
CA SER A 8 -24.86 41.93 17.45
C SER A 8 -24.12 41.33 18.66
N VAL A 9 -24.65 40.21 19.15
CA VAL A 9 -24.46 39.56 20.47
C VAL A 9 -23.15 38.71 20.52
N PRO A 10 -22.58 38.36 21.71
CA PRO A 10 -21.15 38.07 21.92
C PRO A 10 -20.77 36.59 21.68
N SER A 11 -20.85 36.15 20.42
CA SER A 11 -20.50 34.78 20.00
C SER A 11 -18.99 34.53 19.82
N GLY A 12 -18.19 35.58 19.58
CA GLY A 12 -16.75 35.43 19.31
C GLY A 12 -15.90 35.03 20.52
N ALA A 13 -16.21 35.54 21.72
CA ALA A 13 -15.41 35.29 22.91
C ALA A 13 -15.45 33.83 23.40
N PRO A 14 -16.62 33.14 23.41
CA PRO A 14 -16.66 31.71 23.74
C PRO A 14 -15.90 30.83 22.76
N HIS A 15 -15.99 31.10 21.45
CA HIS A 15 -15.29 30.33 20.42
C HIS A 15 -13.78 30.52 20.50
N ALA A 16 -13.31 31.78 20.56
CA ALA A 16 -11.89 32.08 20.71
C ALA A 16 -11.27 31.42 21.95
N ARG A 17 -12.04 31.35 23.06
CA ARG A 17 -11.62 30.60 24.24
C ARG A 17 -11.47 29.10 23.97
N ARG A 18 -12.37 28.48 23.22
CA ARG A 18 -12.24 27.06 22.82
C ARG A 18 -11.05 26.80 21.92
N VAL A 19 -10.71 27.74 21.04
CA VAL A 19 -9.48 27.67 20.24
C VAL A 19 -8.25 27.71 21.16
N THR A 20 -8.23 28.63 22.11
CA THR A 20 -7.14 28.75 23.11
C THR A 20 -7.02 27.49 23.98
N ASP A 21 -8.15 26.94 24.45
CA ASP A 21 -8.19 25.69 25.21
C ASP A 21 -7.60 24.53 24.39
N THR A 22 -7.93 24.47 23.09
CA THR A 22 -7.45 23.45 22.15
C THR A 22 -5.94 23.57 21.94
N ILE A 23 -5.42 24.76 21.64
CA ILE A 23 -3.97 25.00 21.52
C ILE A 23 -3.24 24.60 22.81
N THR A 24 -3.80 24.96 23.96
CA THR A 24 -3.24 24.57 25.27
C THR A 24 -3.25 23.06 25.48
N ALA A 25 -4.28 22.36 25.01
CA ALA A 25 -4.38 20.90 25.09
C ALA A 25 -3.39 20.18 24.17
N PHE A 26 -3.01 20.79 23.03
CA PHE A 26 -1.89 20.30 22.23
C PHE A 26 -0.56 20.57 22.92
N LEU A 27 -0.33 21.79 23.42
CA LEU A 27 0.95 22.20 24.01
C LEU A 27 1.27 21.46 25.33
N GLN A 28 0.24 21.08 26.09
CA GLN A 28 0.38 20.47 27.42
C GLN A 28 1.39 21.21 28.31
N PRO A 29 1.31 22.56 28.46
CA PRO A 29 2.34 23.33 29.15
C PRO A 29 2.50 22.84 30.59
N VAL A 30 3.74 22.77 31.08
CA VAL A 30 4.00 22.46 32.48
C VAL A 30 3.41 23.60 33.31
N PRO A 31 2.52 23.33 34.29
CA PRO A 31 2.02 24.39 35.14
C PRO A 31 3.18 25.02 35.90
N GLU A 32 3.37 26.33 35.71
CA GLU A 32 4.36 27.06 36.51
C GLU A 32 4.00 26.90 38.00
N PRO A 33 4.99 26.69 38.89
CA PRO A 33 4.74 26.66 40.31
C PRO A 33 4.16 28.00 40.73
N THR A 34 2.84 28.06 40.94
CA THR A 34 2.20 29.27 41.43
C THR A 34 2.66 29.46 42.87
N ARG A 35 3.37 30.57 43.12
CA ARG A 35 3.70 30.98 44.49
C ARG A 35 2.41 31.03 45.29
N PRO A 36 2.36 30.42 46.50
CA PRO A 36 1.14 30.41 47.29
C PRO A 36 0.68 31.85 47.51
N VAL A 37 -0.56 32.13 47.11
CA VAL A 37 -1.19 33.42 47.39
C VAL A 37 -1.35 33.53 48.90
N VAL A 38 -0.44 34.27 49.54
CA VAL A 38 -0.49 34.54 50.98
C VAL A 38 -1.69 35.44 51.24
N ARG A 39 -2.82 34.85 51.60
CA ARG A 39 -3.95 35.61 52.13
C ARG A 39 -3.57 36.07 53.53
N LYS A 40 -3.41 37.38 53.72
CA LYS A 40 -3.31 37.99 55.06
C LYS A 40 -4.51 37.48 55.87
N ASN A 41 -4.25 36.78 56.98
CA ASN A 41 -5.22 36.27 57.97
C ASN A 41 -5.73 34.83 57.84
N LYS A 42 -4.99 33.89 57.23
CA LYS A 42 -5.21 32.44 57.48
C LYS A 42 -3.90 31.75 57.88
N PRO A 43 -3.91 30.90 58.94
CA PRO A 43 -2.74 30.09 59.27
C PRO A 43 -2.39 29.18 58.08
N ALA A 44 -1.09 28.99 57.85
CA ALA A 44 -0.59 28.18 56.76
C ALA A 44 -1.18 26.76 56.86
N ARG A 45 -2.01 26.38 55.89
CA ARG A 45 -2.51 25.02 55.79
C ARG A 45 -1.32 24.14 55.41
N THR A 46 -0.90 23.27 56.31
CA THR A 46 0.03 22.18 56.01
C THR A 46 -0.63 21.31 54.93
N VAL A 47 -0.18 21.49 53.68
CA VAL A 47 -0.56 20.62 52.58
C VAL A 47 0.29 19.36 52.77
N PRO A 48 -0.32 18.17 52.96
CA PRO A 48 0.46 16.94 52.99
C PRO A 48 1.23 16.81 51.67
N PRO A 49 2.42 16.17 51.66
CA PRO A 49 3.20 16.00 50.44
C PRO A 49 2.28 15.36 49.40
N GLN A 50 2.01 16.09 48.31
CA GLN A 50 1.18 15.59 47.23
C GLN A 50 1.83 14.29 46.73
N ALA A 51 1.14 13.17 46.94
CA ALA A 51 1.40 11.94 46.21
C ALA A 51 1.53 12.31 44.72
N GLY A 52 2.61 11.85 44.09
CA GLY A 52 3.13 12.34 42.82
C GLY A 52 2.04 12.79 41.85
N ALA A 53 2.10 14.07 41.44
CA ALA A 53 1.18 14.61 40.46
C ALA A 53 1.12 13.67 39.25
N PRO A 54 -0.08 13.38 38.71
CA PRO A 54 -0.20 12.50 37.55
C PRO A 54 0.72 13.02 36.44
N VAL A 55 1.59 12.14 35.93
CA VAL A 55 2.53 12.46 34.86
C VAL A 55 1.73 12.99 33.68
N ARG A 56 1.90 14.28 33.36
CA ARG A 56 1.19 14.92 32.26
C ARG A 56 1.68 14.33 30.93
N PRO A 57 0.80 14.09 29.96
CA PRO A 57 1.21 13.70 28.63
C PRO A 57 2.16 14.72 28.00
N ALA A 58 3.08 14.25 27.17
CA ALA A 58 3.92 15.12 26.37
C ALA A 58 3.07 15.96 25.40
N GLY A 59 3.45 17.24 25.24
CA GLY A 59 2.80 18.15 24.30
C GLY A 59 3.30 18.00 22.86
N LEU A 60 2.67 18.76 21.95
CA LEU A 60 3.05 18.86 20.54
C LEU A 60 3.34 20.32 20.18
N GLY A 61 4.53 20.56 19.63
CA GLY A 61 4.96 21.87 19.17
C GLY A 61 5.31 22.86 20.29
N THR A 62 5.51 24.12 19.91
CA THR A 62 5.70 25.26 20.81
C THR A 62 4.67 26.33 20.48
N LEU A 63 4.43 27.29 21.38
CA LEU A 63 3.47 28.37 21.13
C LEU A 63 3.81 29.17 19.86
N ALA A 64 5.10 29.35 19.56
CA ALA A 64 5.56 30.06 18.36
C ALA A 64 5.27 29.32 17.04
N GLY A 65 4.96 28.01 17.11
CA GLY A 65 4.55 27.22 15.95
C GLY A 65 3.06 27.31 15.63
N TRP A 66 2.30 28.11 16.37
CA TRP A 66 0.85 28.27 16.16
C TRP A 66 0.53 29.63 15.52
N GLU A 67 -0.29 29.59 14.48
CA GLU A 67 -0.87 30.77 13.86
C GLU A 67 -2.40 30.68 13.89
N THR A 68 -3.08 31.80 14.11
CA THR A 68 -4.54 31.93 14.07
C THR A 68 -4.93 32.95 13.01
N GLU A 69 -6.21 32.94 12.59
CA GLU A 69 -6.75 33.88 11.59
C GLU A 69 -6.12 33.76 10.18
N VAL A 70 -5.41 32.67 9.93
CA VAL A 70 -4.82 32.36 8.62
C VAL A 70 -5.91 32.19 7.58
N VAL A 71 -5.70 32.75 6.38
CA VAL A 71 -6.62 32.59 5.25
C VAL A 71 -6.01 31.68 4.20
N LEU A 72 -6.80 30.72 3.74
CA LEU A 72 -6.39 29.74 2.74
C LEU A 72 -7.15 30.03 1.43
N PRO A 73 -6.63 30.87 0.52
CA PRO A 73 -7.41 31.38 -0.60
C PRO A 73 -7.70 30.30 -1.65
N VAL A 74 -8.98 29.99 -1.91
CA VAL A 74 -9.37 29.07 -3.00
C VAL A 74 -9.29 29.73 -4.38
N SER A 75 -9.39 31.05 -4.43
CA SER A 75 -9.02 31.91 -5.56
C SER A 75 -8.68 33.32 -5.05
N GLY A 76 -8.23 34.23 -5.91
CA GLY A 76 -7.70 35.53 -5.49
C GLY A 76 -6.31 35.42 -4.86
N THR A 77 -5.86 36.44 -4.13
CA THR A 77 -4.54 36.45 -3.48
C THR A 77 -4.67 36.16 -1.97
N LEU A 78 -3.53 36.07 -1.27
CA LEU A 78 -3.52 35.97 0.20
C LEU A 78 -4.14 37.21 0.87
N THR A 79 -3.95 38.40 0.27
CA THR A 79 -4.47 39.67 0.80
C THR A 79 -5.89 39.99 0.33
N THR A 80 -6.30 39.43 -0.81
CA THR A 80 -7.67 39.57 -1.36
C THR A 80 -8.25 38.18 -1.68
N PRO A 81 -8.56 37.38 -0.63
CA PRO A 81 -9.11 36.04 -0.79
C PRO A 81 -10.54 36.13 -1.33
N SER A 82 -10.88 35.22 -2.24
CA SER A 82 -12.26 35.11 -2.72
C SER A 82 -13.20 34.57 -1.64
N LYS A 83 -14.50 34.87 -1.79
CA LYS A 83 -15.56 34.31 -0.95
C LYS A 83 -15.52 32.77 -1.03
N GLY A 84 -15.57 32.12 0.13
CA GLY A 84 -15.50 30.66 0.25
C GLY A 84 -14.12 30.10 0.58
N SER A 85 -13.09 30.96 0.67
CA SER A 85 -11.78 30.59 1.20
C SER A 85 -11.89 30.20 2.68
N PRO A 86 -11.43 29.00 3.08
CA PRO A 86 -11.46 28.60 4.48
C PRO A 86 -10.48 29.41 5.32
N ARG A 87 -10.79 29.52 6.61
CA ARG A 87 -9.94 30.10 7.64
C ARG A 87 -9.86 29.09 8.78
N PRO A 88 -8.76 28.32 8.91
CA PRO A 88 -8.56 27.48 10.08
C PRO A 88 -8.64 28.29 11.35
N ASP A 89 -9.19 27.68 12.38
CA ASP A 89 -9.16 28.24 13.73
C ASP A 89 -7.72 28.35 14.22
N ALA A 90 -6.87 27.38 13.85
CA ALA A 90 -5.43 27.45 14.04
C ALA A 90 -4.64 26.62 13.01
N VAL A 91 -3.40 27.02 12.76
CA VAL A 91 -2.42 26.28 11.97
C VAL A 91 -1.23 25.95 12.86
N LEU A 92 -0.80 24.70 12.86
CA LEU A 92 0.38 24.25 13.59
C LEU A 92 1.49 23.86 12.63
N THR A 93 2.66 24.49 12.85
CA THR A 93 3.93 24.11 12.24
C THR A 93 4.86 23.60 13.35
N ALA A 94 5.12 22.29 13.36
CA ALA A 94 5.97 21.65 14.36
C ALA A 94 6.91 20.60 13.73
N PRO A 95 7.81 21.00 12.80
CA PRO A 95 8.72 20.07 12.11
C PRO A 95 9.63 19.30 13.08
N GLN A 96 10.00 19.90 14.22
CA GLN A 96 10.78 19.26 15.29
C GLN A 96 10.07 18.06 15.93
N ALA A 97 8.74 17.98 15.83
CA ALA A 97 7.94 16.87 16.30
C ALA A 97 7.60 15.87 15.19
N GLY A 98 8.16 16.03 13.99
CA GLY A 98 7.89 15.15 12.84
C GLY A 98 6.46 15.26 12.28
N VAL A 99 5.72 16.28 12.69
CA VAL A 99 4.33 16.52 12.26
C VAL A 99 4.33 17.48 11.07
N PRO A 100 3.70 17.14 9.93
CA PRO A 100 3.52 18.07 8.82
C PRO A 100 2.69 19.27 9.29
N VAL A 101 2.63 20.36 8.50
CA VAL A 101 1.69 21.44 8.80
C VAL A 101 0.28 20.88 9.03
N LEU A 102 -0.31 21.22 10.18
CA LEU A 102 -1.60 20.69 10.63
C LEU A 102 -2.61 21.83 10.70
N PHE A 103 -3.67 21.74 9.92
CA PHE A 103 -4.81 22.66 10.03
C PHE A 103 -5.73 22.18 11.15
N VAL A 104 -6.22 23.09 11.98
CA VAL A 104 -7.07 22.76 13.12
C VAL A 104 -8.38 23.55 13.03
N GLU A 105 -9.49 22.82 13.11
CA GLU A 105 -10.85 23.33 13.26
C GLU A 105 -11.41 22.92 14.62
N VAL A 106 -12.06 23.86 15.30
CA VAL A 106 -12.61 23.68 16.64
C VAL A 106 -14.13 23.69 16.54
N ASP A 107 -14.74 22.50 16.64
CA ASP A 107 -16.20 22.39 16.62
C ASP A 107 -16.76 22.58 18.03
N ASN A 108 -17.34 23.76 18.29
CA ASN A 108 -18.07 24.05 19.52
C ASN A 108 -19.51 23.50 19.50
N GLY A 109 -19.91 22.83 18.42
CA GLY A 109 -21.19 22.17 18.25
C GLY A 109 -22.38 23.11 18.08
N THR A 110 -22.14 24.34 17.61
CA THR A 110 -23.15 25.25 17.07
C THR A 110 -23.43 24.97 15.59
N GLU A 111 -22.45 24.47 14.84
CA GLU A 111 -22.58 24.14 13.42
C GLU A 111 -23.26 22.76 13.22
N GLY A 112 -24.04 22.61 12.15
CA GLY A 112 -24.54 21.30 11.74
C GLY A 112 -23.44 20.44 11.11
N PRO A 113 -23.54 19.09 11.11
CA PRO A 113 -22.56 18.22 10.47
C PRO A 113 -22.29 18.56 8.99
N GLN A 114 -23.29 19.05 8.27
CA GLN A 114 -23.18 19.48 6.87
C GLN A 114 -22.25 20.69 6.71
N ILE A 115 -22.28 21.64 7.65
CA ILE A 115 -21.42 22.82 7.63
C ILE A 115 -19.97 22.42 7.88
N VAL A 116 -19.74 21.52 8.85
CA VAL A 116 -18.41 20.99 9.14
C VAL A 116 -17.86 20.19 7.95
N ALA A 117 -18.71 19.39 7.28
CA ALA A 117 -18.31 18.67 6.06
C ALA A 117 -17.98 19.62 4.89
N ASP A 118 -18.73 20.71 4.70
CA ASP A 118 -18.43 21.73 3.69
C ASP A 118 -17.10 22.47 3.97
N LYS A 119 -16.69 22.61 5.23
CA LYS A 119 -15.34 23.08 5.55
C LYS A 119 -14.28 22.15 4.97
N ILE A 120 -14.40 20.84 5.16
CA ILE A 120 -13.46 19.84 4.59
C ILE A 120 -13.37 19.98 3.06
N LEU A 121 -14.50 20.18 2.38
CA LEU A 121 -14.55 20.44 0.94
C LEU A 121 -13.80 21.72 0.53
N LYS A 122 -13.87 22.78 1.35
CA LYS A 122 -13.12 24.03 1.12
C LYS A 122 -11.62 23.83 1.33
N TYR A 123 -11.20 23.09 2.34
CA TYR A 123 -9.79 22.72 2.53
C TYR A 123 -9.26 21.95 1.32
N ARG A 124 -9.99 20.93 0.85
CA ARG A 124 -9.60 20.19 -0.35
C ARG A 124 -9.46 21.10 -1.57
N ARG A 125 -10.39 22.04 -1.76
CA ARG A 125 -10.32 23.03 -2.85
C ARG A 125 -9.06 23.90 -2.77
N PHE A 126 -8.71 24.38 -1.59
CA PHE A 126 -7.47 25.13 -1.37
C PHE A 126 -6.23 24.27 -1.63
N LEU A 127 -6.20 23.05 -1.11
CA LEU A 127 -5.06 22.14 -1.21
C LEU A 127 -4.78 21.68 -2.66
N ARG A 128 -5.84 21.61 -3.49
CA ARG A 128 -5.75 21.35 -4.93
C ARG A 128 -5.31 22.55 -5.75
N ARG A 129 -5.37 23.76 -5.18
CA ARG A 129 -5.05 24.97 -5.92
C ARG A 129 -3.56 24.98 -6.26
N THR A 130 -3.23 25.23 -7.51
CA THR A 130 -1.86 25.38 -7.98
C THR A 130 -1.52 26.84 -8.28
N VAL A 131 -0.22 27.12 -8.24
CA VAL A 131 0.40 28.38 -8.67
C VAL A 131 1.66 28.05 -9.47
N LYS A 132 2.15 29.02 -10.24
CA LYS A 132 3.41 28.88 -10.98
C LYS A 132 4.59 29.12 -10.04
N ASP A 133 5.58 28.24 -10.06
CA ASP A 133 6.87 28.44 -9.40
C ASP A 133 7.76 29.42 -10.20
N THR A 134 8.98 29.66 -9.73
CA THR A 134 9.95 30.54 -10.41
C THR A 134 10.37 30.04 -11.80
N ASN A 135 10.16 28.75 -12.09
CA ASN A 135 10.48 28.09 -13.35
C ASN A 135 9.24 27.93 -14.26
N GLY A 136 8.06 28.38 -13.83
CA GLY A 136 6.81 28.25 -14.58
C GLY A 136 6.11 26.88 -14.45
N HIS A 137 6.56 26.02 -13.53
CA HIS A 137 5.91 24.76 -13.21
C HIS A 137 4.73 24.97 -12.26
N ASP A 138 3.67 24.18 -12.42
CA ASP A 138 2.55 24.19 -11.49
C ASP A 138 2.92 23.45 -10.21
N ILE A 139 2.91 24.17 -9.10
CA ILE A 139 3.09 23.61 -7.75
C ILE A 139 1.84 23.88 -6.90
N PRO A 140 1.47 22.99 -5.97
CA PRO A 140 0.41 23.26 -5.02
C PRO A 140 0.67 24.55 -4.22
N MET A 141 -0.30 25.47 -4.17
CA MET A 141 -0.16 26.77 -3.50
C MET A 141 0.20 26.63 -2.02
N TRP A 142 -0.32 25.60 -1.35
CA TRP A 142 0.00 25.39 0.06
C TRP A 142 1.49 25.08 0.27
N GLN A 143 2.19 24.52 -0.72
CA GLN A 143 3.63 24.29 -0.62
C GLN A 143 4.37 25.63 -0.58
N THR A 144 3.95 26.65 -1.33
CA THR A 144 4.62 27.97 -1.25
C THR A 144 4.52 28.62 0.14
N LEU A 145 3.62 28.15 1.00
CA LEU A 145 3.45 28.63 2.37
C LEU A 145 4.16 27.76 3.42
N TYR A 146 4.26 26.45 3.18
CA TYR A 146 4.64 25.48 4.22
C TYR A 146 5.68 24.44 3.77
N SER A 147 6.32 24.63 2.61
CA SER A 147 7.20 23.67 1.93
C SER A 147 8.41 23.20 2.77
N ASP A 148 8.82 23.96 3.79
CA ASP A 148 9.93 23.58 4.69
C ASP A 148 9.50 22.69 5.88
N HIS A 149 8.21 22.33 5.99
CA HIS A 149 7.63 21.80 7.22
C HIS A 149 7.26 20.31 7.21
N GLY A 150 7.86 19.50 6.33
CA GLY A 150 7.84 18.04 6.47
C GLY A 150 7.83 17.28 5.14
N ARG A 151 8.63 16.20 5.07
CA ARG A 151 8.84 15.34 3.88
C ARG A 151 7.74 14.31 3.63
N ARG A 152 6.53 14.48 4.18
CA ARG A 152 5.43 13.53 3.94
C ARG A 152 4.73 13.89 2.63
N ALA A 153 4.61 12.91 1.74
CA ALA A 153 3.87 13.06 0.49
C ALA A 153 2.36 13.21 0.76
N GLY A 154 1.67 13.95 -0.10
CA GLY A 154 0.23 14.20 -0.01
C GLY A 154 -0.11 15.55 0.63
N TYR A 155 -1.41 15.75 0.88
CA TYR A 155 -1.89 17.00 1.46
C TYR A 155 -1.69 17.08 2.98
N PRO A 156 -1.47 18.29 3.52
CA PRO A 156 -1.56 18.58 4.94
C PRO A 156 -2.82 18.00 5.60
N PRO A 157 -2.70 17.39 6.78
CA PRO A 157 -3.85 16.93 7.55
C PRO A 157 -4.72 18.07 8.07
N LEU A 158 -6.01 17.75 8.26
CA LEU A 158 -6.99 18.57 8.95
C LEU A 158 -7.43 17.86 10.23
N ALA A 159 -7.14 18.46 11.38
CA ALA A 159 -7.67 18.04 12.67
C ALA A 159 -8.98 18.76 13.00
N ILE A 160 -10.02 18.01 13.35
CA ILE A 160 -11.26 18.57 13.89
C ILE A 160 -11.36 18.20 15.37
N VAL A 161 -11.38 19.20 16.24
CA VAL A 161 -11.46 19.03 17.69
C VAL A 161 -12.87 19.39 18.16
N PHE A 162 -13.63 18.36 18.55
CA PHE A 162 -14.98 18.54 19.08
C PHE A 162 -14.92 18.94 20.56
N THR A 163 -15.46 20.11 20.89
CA THR A 163 -15.37 20.69 22.25
C THR A 163 -16.69 20.67 23.02
N LYS A 164 -17.83 20.46 22.31
CA LYS A 164 -19.15 20.38 22.94
C LYS A 164 -19.23 19.15 23.85
N GLN A 165 -19.61 19.37 25.10
CA GLN A 165 -19.84 18.30 26.05
C GLN A 165 -21.21 17.66 25.77
N VAL A 166 -21.19 16.47 25.20
CA VAL A 166 -22.37 15.62 24.96
C VAL A 166 -22.01 14.17 25.31
N GLY A 167 -23.03 13.32 25.43
CA GLY A 167 -22.82 11.89 25.66
C GLY A 167 -21.92 11.23 24.60
N PRO A 168 -21.14 10.18 24.94
CA PRO A 168 -20.21 9.54 24.02
C PRO A 168 -20.83 9.05 22.70
N GLU A 169 -22.07 8.55 22.77
CA GLU A 169 -22.82 8.08 21.61
C GLU A 169 -23.20 9.24 20.67
N ALA A 170 -23.75 10.33 21.22
CA ALA A 170 -24.09 11.52 20.45
C ALA A 170 -22.85 12.12 19.77
N MET A 171 -21.72 12.16 20.48
CA MET A 171 -20.45 12.60 19.90
C MET A 171 -19.99 11.69 18.75
N THR A 172 -20.04 10.38 18.96
CA THR A 172 -19.68 9.39 17.94
C THR A 172 -20.57 9.51 16.71
N ASN A 173 -21.88 9.66 16.89
CA ASN A 173 -22.83 9.83 15.80
C ASN A 173 -22.59 11.12 15.01
N ARG A 174 -22.25 12.22 15.71
CA ARG A 174 -21.86 13.47 15.06
C ARG A 174 -20.59 13.32 14.23
N MET A 175 -19.54 12.72 14.79
CA MET A 175 -18.28 12.48 14.07
C MET A 175 -18.49 11.56 12.86
N LYS A 176 -19.34 10.52 12.97
CA LYS A 176 -19.75 9.66 11.84
C LYS A 176 -20.51 10.42 10.76
N ALA A 177 -21.45 11.30 11.15
CA ALA A 177 -22.22 12.09 10.19
C ALA A 177 -21.30 13.00 9.35
N VAL A 178 -20.33 13.67 9.98
CA VAL A 178 -19.33 14.49 9.27
C VAL A 178 -18.45 13.62 8.37
N ARG A 179 -18.00 12.46 8.85
CA ARG A 179 -17.22 11.49 8.06
C ARG A 179 -17.97 11.11 6.78
N ASP A 180 -19.22 10.68 6.92
CA ASP A 180 -20.02 10.16 5.81
C ASP A 180 -20.32 11.25 4.77
N LEU A 181 -20.66 12.47 5.23
CA LEU A 181 -20.91 13.63 4.38
C LEU A 181 -19.66 14.13 3.64
N SER A 182 -18.46 13.89 4.17
CA SER A 182 -17.19 14.33 3.58
C SER A 182 -16.41 13.22 2.87
N THR A 183 -17.04 12.07 2.63
CA THR A 183 -16.39 10.85 2.09
C THR A 183 -15.53 11.11 0.86
N GLU A 184 -16.02 11.92 -0.07
CA GLU A 184 -15.29 12.25 -1.32
C GLU A 184 -13.98 13.01 -1.10
N CYS A 185 -13.78 13.61 0.08
CA CYS A 185 -12.60 14.42 0.37
C CYS A 185 -11.43 13.61 0.92
N TRP A 186 -11.68 12.53 1.64
CA TRP A 186 -10.66 11.80 2.39
C TRP A 186 -10.53 10.33 1.97
N LYS A 187 -11.53 9.78 1.26
CA LYS A 187 -11.52 8.37 0.86
C LYS A 187 -10.55 8.16 -0.29
N GLY A 188 -9.52 7.36 -0.06
CA GLY A 188 -8.60 6.93 -1.11
C GLY A 188 -9.28 6.04 -2.16
N HIS A 189 -8.85 6.17 -3.41
CA HIS A 189 -9.34 5.39 -4.55
C HIS A 189 -8.67 4.02 -4.56
N TRP A 190 -9.47 2.97 -4.69
CA TRP A 190 -8.92 1.61 -4.76
C TRP A 190 -8.42 1.31 -6.17
N HIS A 191 -7.14 0.97 -6.28
CA HIS A 191 -6.53 0.45 -7.49
C HIS A 191 -6.36 -1.06 -7.34
N SER A 192 -7.04 -1.83 -8.18
CA SER A 192 -6.79 -3.27 -8.26
C SER A 192 -5.40 -3.50 -8.85
N GLY A 193 -4.59 -4.25 -8.13
CA GLY A 193 -3.21 -4.58 -8.48
C GLY A 193 -3.08 -5.93 -9.17
N SER A 194 -4.12 -6.41 -9.86
CA SER A 194 -4.09 -7.71 -10.53
C SER A 194 -3.16 -7.67 -11.74
N ILE A 195 -1.87 -7.84 -11.51
CA ILE A 195 -0.90 -8.05 -12.58
C ILE A 195 -0.71 -9.55 -12.83
N TYR A 196 -0.94 -10.43 -11.84
CA TYR A 196 -0.73 -11.88 -12.00
C TYR A 196 -1.64 -12.75 -11.11
N GLY A 197 -2.30 -13.74 -11.72
CA GLY A 197 -3.09 -14.79 -11.05
C GLY A 197 -4.53 -14.39 -10.73
N ALA A 198 -5.51 -15.06 -11.33
CA ALA A 198 -6.94 -14.74 -11.22
C ALA A 198 -7.51 -14.85 -9.78
N ASP A 199 -6.78 -15.45 -8.84
CA ASP A 199 -7.29 -15.87 -7.54
C ASP A 199 -6.93 -14.94 -6.36
N VAL A 200 -6.04 -13.95 -6.54
CA VAL A 200 -5.66 -13.01 -5.46
C VAL A 200 -6.01 -11.57 -5.84
N LYS A 201 -7.12 -11.07 -5.28
CA LYS A 201 -7.49 -9.65 -5.38
C LYS A 201 -6.60 -8.80 -4.45
N ASP A 202 -5.36 -8.53 -4.86
CA ASP A 202 -4.50 -7.54 -4.21
C ASP A 202 -4.65 -6.16 -4.87
N GLY A 203 -4.27 -5.10 -4.16
CA GLY A 203 -4.33 -3.72 -4.63
C GLY A 203 -3.83 -2.73 -3.59
N TYR A 204 -4.01 -1.45 -3.90
CA TYR A 204 -3.66 -0.35 -3.01
C TYR A 204 -4.70 0.76 -3.05
N ARG A 205 -4.66 1.63 -2.04
CA ARG A 205 -5.40 2.88 -2.05
C ARG A 205 -4.50 4.02 -2.48
N ASP A 206 -4.93 4.74 -3.50
CA ASP A 206 -4.35 6.02 -3.85
C ASP A 206 -5.06 7.14 -3.07
N TYR A 207 -4.26 7.93 -2.37
CA TYR A 207 -4.72 9.05 -1.56
C TYR A 207 -4.39 10.40 -2.23
N ASP A 208 -3.91 10.41 -3.46
CA ASP A 208 -3.66 11.66 -4.17
C ASP A 208 -4.94 12.49 -4.31
N GLY A 209 -4.80 13.80 -4.11
CA GLY A 209 -5.92 14.73 -4.08
C GLY A 209 -6.92 14.54 -2.93
N THR A 210 -6.59 13.72 -1.91
CA THR A 210 -7.41 13.53 -0.70
C THR A 210 -6.81 14.23 0.52
N VAL A 211 -7.67 14.68 1.44
CA VAL A 211 -7.29 15.35 2.68
C VAL A 211 -7.27 14.33 3.82
N PRO A 212 -6.15 14.13 4.53
CA PRO A 212 -6.14 13.33 5.75
C PRO A 212 -6.95 14.06 6.84
N VAL A 213 -8.16 13.58 7.13
CA VAL A 213 -9.01 14.15 8.19
C VAL A 213 -8.89 13.29 9.44
N ILE A 214 -8.40 13.90 10.52
CA ILE A 214 -8.30 13.28 11.85
C ILE A 214 -9.22 14.01 12.82
N VAL A 215 -9.91 13.28 13.67
CA VAL A 215 -10.84 13.87 14.63
C VAL A 215 -10.56 13.42 16.05
N THR A 216 -10.82 14.30 17.01
CA THR A 216 -10.76 13.97 18.43
C THR A 216 -11.71 14.87 19.22
N THR A 217 -11.77 14.66 20.54
CA THR A 217 -12.48 15.56 21.45
C THR A 217 -11.49 16.32 22.32
N LEU A 218 -11.84 17.53 22.72
CA LEU A 218 -11.01 18.32 23.64
C LEU A 218 -10.75 17.59 24.96
N ALA A 219 -11.73 16.82 25.44
CA ALA A 219 -11.57 16.00 26.65
C ALA A 219 -10.48 14.93 26.49
N ARG A 220 -10.46 14.19 25.36
CA ARG A 220 -9.43 13.19 25.07
C ARG A 220 -8.06 13.83 24.92
N LEU A 221 -7.99 14.96 24.22
CA LEU A 221 -6.76 15.71 24.01
C LEU A 221 -6.16 16.21 25.33
N HIS A 222 -6.98 16.72 26.25
CA HIS A 222 -6.52 17.07 27.60
C HIS A 222 -6.02 15.87 28.40
N GLN A 223 -6.75 14.75 28.36
CA GLN A 223 -6.48 13.60 29.21
C GLN A 223 -5.24 12.80 28.76
N HIS A 224 -5.06 12.60 27.45
CA HIS A 224 -4.02 11.72 26.92
C HIS A 224 -2.94 12.44 26.11
N GLY A 225 -3.13 13.74 25.85
CA GLY A 225 -2.23 14.52 25.00
C GLY A 225 -2.30 14.15 23.52
N PRO A 226 -1.65 14.94 22.65
CA PRO A 226 -1.67 14.73 21.20
C PRO A 226 -0.95 13.46 20.74
N HIS A 227 -0.04 12.89 21.54
CA HIS A 227 0.67 11.65 21.20
C HIS A 227 -0.09 10.38 21.62
N GLY A 228 -1.16 10.52 22.41
CA GLY A 228 -1.98 9.38 22.81
C GLY A 228 -2.79 8.79 21.65
N PRO A 229 -3.35 7.57 21.83
CA PRO A 229 -4.23 6.93 20.86
C PRO A 229 -5.64 7.55 20.90
N ILE A 230 -5.71 8.84 20.53
CA ILE A 230 -6.92 9.67 20.62
C ILE A 230 -7.37 10.22 19.29
N TRP A 231 -6.70 9.87 18.19
CA TRP A 231 -7.03 10.36 16.86
C TRP A 231 -7.85 9.31 16.14
N TRP A 232 -9.03 9.69 15.70
CA TRP A 232 -9.79 8.86 14.79
C TRP A 232 -9.63 9.42 13.37
N ARG A 233 -8.91 8.69 12.51
CA ARG A 233 -8.83 9.04 11.10
C ARG A 233 -10.07 8.59 10.35
N TYR A 234 -10.65 9.48 9.57
CA TYR A 234 -11.72 9.11 8.64
C TYR A 234 -11.22 8.06 7.64
N GLY A 235 -12.00 6.97 7.50
CA GLY A 235 -11.61 5.77 6.74
C GLY A 235 -10.96 4.67 7.58
N ARG A 236 -10.61 4.94 8.84
CA ARG A 236 -10.12 3.94 9.80
C ARG A 236 -11.22 3.61 10.82
N SER A 237 -11.13 2.45 11.45
CA SER A 237 -12.13 1.94 12.41
C SER A 237 -11.73 2.14 13.88
N SER A 238 -10.46 2.42 14.16
CA SER A 238 -9.91 2.49 15.51
C SER A 238 -9.39 3.88 15.86
N TRP A 239 -9.19 4.10 17.16
CA TRP A 239 -8.47 5.26 17.67
C TRP A 239 -6.97 4.97 17.60
N GLU A 240 -6.22 5.89 17.02
CA GLU A 240 -4.82 5.73 16.64
C GLU A 240 -3.97 6.82 17.29
N THR A 241 -2.66 6.58 17.36
CA THR A 241 -1.69 7.65 17.67
C THR A 241 -1.66 8.64 16.51
N LEU A 242 -1.14 9.84 16.75
CA LEU A 242 -1.05 10.86 15.68
C LEU A 242 -0.23 10.33 14.49
N GLU A 243 0.88 9.66 14.76
CA GLU A 243 1.74 9.09 13.73
C GLU A 243 1.02 8.05 12.86
N ALA A 244 0.34 7.09 13.49
CA ALA A 244 -0.40 6.05 12.80
C ALA A 244 -1.60 6.62 12.03
N ALA A 245 -2.32 7.57 12.62
CA ALA A 245 -3.40 8.28 11.95
C ALA A 245 -2.88 9.02 10.70
N LEU A 246 -1.66 9.57 10.72
CA LEU A 246 -1.10 10.27 9.58
C LEU A 246 -0.40 9.36 8.54
N ASP A 247 -0.29 8.05 8.77
CA ASP A 247 0.31 7.10 7.82
C ASP A 247 -0.73 6.44 6.89
N ASN A 248 -0.28 6.00 5.71
CA ASN A 248 -1.09 5.26 4.75
C ASN A 248 -0.52 3.84 4.60
N PRO A 249 -0.88 2.89 5.50
CA PRO A 249 -0.36 1.52 5.46
C PRO A 249 -0.80 0.70 4.23
N ASP A 250 -1.84 1.13 3.51
CA ASP A 250 -2.40 0.46 2.34
C ASP A 250 -2.15 1.22 1.02
N ASP A 251 -1.14 2.10 1.01
CA ASP A 251 -0.74 2.86 -0.17
C ASP A 251 0.09 2.04 -1.18
N TYR A 252 0.51 2.71 -2.25
CA TYR A 252 1.32 2.11 -3.30
C TYR A 252 2.66 1.56 -2.79
N ARG A 253 3.27 2.18 -1.78
CA ARG A 253 4.54 1.71 -1.18
C ARG A 253 4.34 0.34 -0.54
N ALA A 254 3.27 0.16 0.22
CA ALA A 254 2.95 -1.12 0.84
C ALA A 254 2.66 -2.20 -0.22
N PHE A 255 1.93 -1.85 -1.28
CA PHE A 255 1.68 -2.77 -2.40
C PHE A 255 2.94 -3.13 -3.17
N HIS A 256 3.80 -2.16 -3.46
CA HIS A 256 5.08 -2.39 -4.15
C HIS A 256 5.99 -3.32 -3.34
N ALA A 257 6.03 -3.18 -2.01
CA ALA A 257 6.78 -4.09 -1.15
C ALA A 257 6.28 -5.55 -1.27
N ARG A 258 4.96 -5.77 -1.25
CA ARG A 258 4.35 -7.10 -1.46
C ARG A 258 4.61 -7.65 -2.86
N GLU A 259 4.62 -6.80 -3.89
CA GLU A 259 4.96 -7.19 -5.27
C GLU A 259 6.41 -7.65 -5.38
N GLU A 260 7.36 -6.94 -4.76
CA GLU A 260 8.77 -7.32 -4.76
C GLU A 260 9.02 -8.64 -4.04
N GLU A 261 8.35 -8.88 -2.91
CA GLU A 261 8.38 -10.16 -2.20
C GLU A 261 7.89 -11.30 -3.11
N ARG A 262 6.72 -11.12 -3.75
CA ARG A 262 6.16 -12.09 -4.71
C ARG A 262 7.08 -12.33 -5.91
N ARG A 263 7.79 -11.31 -6.39
CA ARG A 263 8.79 -11.46 -7.47
C ARG A 263 10.01 -12.24 -6.99
N ALA A 264 10.48 -12.00 -5.76
CA ALA A 264 11.61 -12.71 -5.18
C ALA A 264 11.29 -14.20 -4.97
N GLU A 265 10.11 -14.53 -4.46
CA GLU A 265 9.64 -15.91 -4.30
C GLU A 265 9.60 -16.67 -5.63
N ARG A 266 9.07 -16.04 -6.69
CA ARG A 266 9.03 -16.64 -8.02
C ARG A 266 10.42 -16.85 -8.60
N ARG A 267 11.32 -15.86 -8.51
CA ARG A 267 12.71 -16.03 -8.94
C ARG A 267 13.37 -17.20 -8.21
N ALA A 268 13.14 -17.32 -6.91
CA ALA A 268 13.64 -18.45 -6.12
C ALA A 268 13.02 -19.80 -6.56
N GLN A 269 11.74 -19.83 -6.94
CA GLN A 269 11.10 -21.04 -7.47
C GLN A 269 11.65 -21.41 -8.86
N GLU A 270 11.74 -20.44 -9.78
CA GLU A 270 12.30 -20.64 -11.12
C GLU A 270 13.75 -21.11 -11.04
N GLU A 271 14.56 -20.56 -10.15
CA GLU A 271 15.93 -21.03 -9.91
C GLU A 271 15.98 -22.46 -9.37
N ARG A 272 15.05 -22.85 -8.48
CA ARG A 272 14.94 -24.25 -8.00
C ARG A 272 14.57 -25.18 -9.13
N GLU A 273 13.54 -24.84 -9.92
CA GLU A 273 13.10 -25.64 -11.06
C GLU A 273 14.21 -25.75 -12.14
N GLN A 274 14.97 -24.69 -12.38
CA GLN A 274 16.12 -24.72 -13.28
C GLN A 274 17.21 -25.65 -12.75
N ARG A 275 17.57 -25.56 -11.45
CA ARG A 275 18.55 -26.46 -10.83
C ARG A 275 18.11 -27.91 -10.88
N GLU A 276 16.83 -28.20 -10.63
CA GLU A 276 16.26 -29.55 -10.73
C GLU A 276 16.31 -30.08 -12.17
N ARG A 277 15.97 -29.24 -13.17
CA ARG A 277 16.07 -29.59 -14.59
C ARG A 277 17.51 -29.84 -15.03
N GLU A 278 18.45 -29.02 -14.56
CA GLU A 278 19.88 -29.19 -14.84
C GLU A 278 20.42 -30.46 -14.18
N GLU A 279 20.08 -30.73 -12.92
CA GLU A 279 20.47 -31.97 -12.23
C GLU A 279 19.87 -33.19 -12.93
N ALA A 280 18.58 -33.15 -13.30
CA ALA A 280 17.93 -34.21 -14.06
C ALA A 280 18.64 -34.44 -15.41
N LYS A 281 19.02 -33.37 -16.12
CA LYS A 281 19.79 -33.46 -17.37
C LYS A 281 21.18 -34.04 -17.15
N ARG A 282 21.87 -33.68 -16.06
CA ARG A 282 23.18 -34.24 -15.69
C ARG A 282 23.07 -35.73 -15.34
N ARG A 283 22.08 -36.12 -14.53
CA ARG A 283 21.79 -37.52 -14.20
C ARG A 283 21.50 -38.34 -15.47
N ARG A 284 20.67 -37.80 -16.37
CA ARG A 284 20.37 -38.45 -17.66
C ARG A 284 21.60 -38.62 -18.54
N LYS A 285 22.49 -37.62 -18.61
CA LYS A 285 23.75 -37.74 -19.34
C LYS A 285 24.72 -38.73 -18.71
N ALA A 286 24.77 -38.83 -17.39
CA ALA A 286 25.65 -39.77 -16.70
C ALA A 286 25.27 -41.25 -16.92
N THR A 287 24.00 -41.52 -17.24
CA THR A 287 23.54 -42.88 -17.56
C THR A 287 23.64 -43.23 -19.05
N ALA A 288 24.12 -42.30 -19.89
CA ALA A 288 24.29 -42.56 -21.32
C ALA A 288 25.50 -43.47 -21.59
N TRP A 289 25.40 -44.28 -22.64
CA TRP A 289 26.52 -45.08 -23.16
C TRP A 289 26.68 -44.85 -24.67
N ALA A 290 27.87 -45.12 -25.20
CA ALA A 290 28.11 -45.04 -26.65
C ALA A 290 27.58 -46.28 -27.36
N CYS A 291 26.81 -46.08 -28.44
CA CYS A 291 26.34 -47.15 -29.31
C CYS A 291 27.53 -47.94 -29.89
N PRO A 292 27.59 -49.27 -29.72
CA PRO A 292 28.69 -50.08 -30.25
C PRO A 292 28.85 -50.00 -31.78
N THR A 293 27.76 -49.80 -32.52
CA THR A 293 27.78 -49.77 -34.00
C THR A 293 28.18 -48.41 -34.58
N CYS A 294 27.76 -47.30 -33.97
CA CYS A 294 27.94 -45.95 -34.58
C CYS A 294 28.51 -44.88 -33.64
N GLY A 295 28.79 -45.21 -32.38
CA GLY A 295 29.40 -44.30 -31.40
C GLY A 295 28.50 -43.18 -30.86
N ARG A 296 27.22 -43.12 -31.27
CA ARG A 296 26.26 -42.12 -30.77
C ARG A 296 25.85 -42.40 -29.32
N ASP A 297 25.66 -41.35 -28.52
CA ASP A 297 25.12 -41.45 -27.16
C ASP A 297 23.70 -42.07 -27.16
N VAL A 298 23.52 -43.13 -26.40
CA VAL A 298 22.25 -43.82 -26.14
C VAL A 298 21.88 -43.61 -24.68
N TYR A 299 20.61 -43.28 -24.44
CA TYR A 299 20.08 -43.07 -23.09
C TYR A 299 19.21 -44.27 -22.69
N PRO A 300 19.21 -44.70 -21.41
CA PRO A 300 18.45 -45.88 -20.95
C PRO A 300 16.95 -45.80 -21.23
N SER A 301 16.41 -44.58 -21.29
CA SER A 301 15.06 -44.27 -21.73
C SER A 301 15.08 -42.92 -22.44
N ASP A 302 14.55 -42.90 -23.66
CA ASP A 302 14.33 -41.68 -24.42
C ASP A 302 12.87 -41.21 -24.42
N GLY A 303 12.02 -41.83 -23.60
CA GLY A 303 10.60 -41.52 -23.47
C GLY A 303 9.70 -42.36 -24.37
N TRP A 304 10.25 -43.15 -25.30
CA TRP A 304 9.48 -43.99 -26.23
C TRP A 304 9.75 -45.49 -26.04
N GLN A 305 11.00 -45.89 -25.76
CA GLN A 305 11.37 -47.28 -25.49
C GLN A 305 12.49 -47.38 -24.46
N SER A 306 12.44 -48.42 -23.61
CA SER A 306 13.55 -48.78 -22.71
C SER A 306 14.54 -49.66 -23.45
N VAL A 307 15.80 -49.24 -23.50
CA VAL A 307 16.84 -49.97 -24.22
C VAL A 307 17.80 -50.63 -23.22
N PRO A 308 18.12 -51.92 -23.33
CA PRO A 308 19.05 -52.58 -22.42
C PRO A 308 20.42 -51.87 -22.38
N PRO A 309 21.08 -51.78 -21.21
CA PRO A 309 22.40 -51.16 -21.11
C PRO A 309 23.42 -51.79 -22.06
N GLY A 310 24.18 -50.95 -22.77
CA GLY A 310 25.26 -51.40 -23.67
C GLY A 310 24.81 -51.87 -25.06
N SER A 311 23.52 -51.79 -25.40
CA SER A 311 23.03 -52.17 -26.73
C SER A 311 23.24 -51.06 -27.78
N ASP A 312 22.88 -51.37 -29.03
CA ASP A 312 22.83 -50.41 -30.11
C ASP A 312 21.76 -49.33 -29.90
N CYS A 313 21.93 -48.19 -30.57
CA CYS A 313 20.88 -47.17 -30.64
C CYS A 313 19.68 -47.70 -31.44
N THR A 314 18.50 -47.13 -31.22
CA THR A 314 17.24 -47.51 -31.89
C THR A 314 17.37 -47.51 -33.42
N VAL A 315 18.08 -46.53 -33.98
CA VAL A 315 18.35 -46.44 -35.43
C VAL A 315 19.18 -47.63 -35.94
N CYS A 316 20.27 -47.96 -35.26
CA CYS A 316 21.13 -49.09 -35.64
C CYS A 316 20.41 -50.43 -35.43
N THR A 317 19.57 -50.54 -34.41
CA THR A 317 18.74 -51.72 -34.15
C THR A 317 17.77 -51.95 -35.31
N HIS A 318 17.01 -50.92 -35.70
CA HIS A 318 16.11 -51.01 -36.84
C HIS A 318 16.81 -51.28 -38.18
N ALA A 319 18.01 -50.72 -38.38
CA ALA A 319 18.80 -51.00 -39.58
C ALA A 319 19.18 -52.50 -39.66
N LYS A 320 19.67 -53.07 -38.55
CA LYS A 320 20.00 -54.51 -38.46
C LYS A 320 18.78 -55.40 -38.65
N GLU A 321 17.65 -55.02 -38.07
CA GLU A 321 16.39 -55.75 -38.27
C GLU A 321 15.92 -55.73 -39.73
N SER A 322 16.01 -54.58 -40.40
CA SER A 322 15.66 -54.45 -41.82
C SER A 322 16.61 -55.26 -42.72
N GLU A 323 17.90 -55.27 -42.43
CA GLU A 323 18.86 -56.11 -43.14
C GLU A 323 18.58 -57.61 -42.94
N ARG A 324 18.24 -58.02 -41.71
CA ARG A 324 17.87 -59.40 -41.41
C ARG A 324 16.61 -59.81 -42.16
N GLN A 325 15.57 -58.98 -42.17
CA GLN A 325 14.34 -59.23 -42.93
C GLN A 325 14.63 -59.39 -44.43
N LYS A 326 15.43 -58.50 -45.02
CA LYS A 326 15.83 -58.62 -46.44
C LYS A 326 16.69 -59.85 -46.73
N ALA A 327 17.47 -60.32 -45.76
CA ALA A 327 18.26 -61.55 -45.90
C ALA A 327 17.36 -62.79 -45.82
N GLU A 328 16.39 -62.80 -44.89
CA GLU A 328 15.38 -63.86 -44.78
C GLU A 328 14.50 -63.92 -46.03
N GLU A 329 14.06 -62.78 -46.56
CA GLU A 329 13.31 -62.70 -47.82
C GLU A 329 14.12 -63.27 -49.00
N ARG A 330 15.38 -62.84 -49.16
CA ARG A 330 16.25 -63.39 -50.22
C ARG A 330 16.51 -64.89 -50.07
N ALA A 331 16.71 -65.36 -48.84
CA ALA A 331 16.90 -66.79 -48.58
C ALA A 331 15.62 -67.59 -48.87
N ALA A 332 14.44 -67.03 -48.59
CA ALA A 332 13.15 -67.63 -48.94
C ALA A 332 12.93 -67.66 -50.47
N GLU A 333 13.26 -66.57 -51.17
CA GLU A 333 13.21 -66.50 -52.64
C GLU A 333 14.19 -67.50 -53.29
N GLU A 334 15.42 -67.61 -52.79
CA GLU A 334 16.40 -68.60 -53.26
C GLU A 334 15.94 -70.03 -52.96
N ALA A 335 15.36 -70.28 -51.79
CA ALA A 335 14.82 -71.59 -51.43
C ALA A 335 13.62 -71.95 -52.32
N GLN A 336 12.76 -70.98 -52.64
CA GLN A 336 11.64 -71.15 -53.55
C GLN A 336 12.14 -71.40 -54.98
N ALA A 337 13.08 -70.61 -55.48
CA ALA A 337 13.68 -70.80 -56.80
C ALA A 337 14.39 -72.16 -56.92
N LYS A 338 15.05 -72.63 -55.86
CA LYS A 338 15.66 -73.97 -55.81
C LYS A 338 14.61 -75.08 -55.78
N ALA A 339 13.52 -74.90 -55.04
CA ALA A 339 12.41 -75.84 -55.01
C ALA A 339 11.70 -75.92 -56.37
N GLU A 340 11.49 -74.78 -57.05
CA GLU A 340 10.96 -74.70 -58.40
C GLU A 340 11.90 -75.35 -59.42
N ALA A 341 13.23 -75.12 -59.32
CA ALA A 341 14.21 -75.76 -60.17
C ALA A 341 14.29 -77.29 -59.95
N GLU A 342 14.14 -77.76 -58.70
CA GLU A 342 14.06 -79.20 -58.38
C GLU A 342 12.75 -79.82 -58.90
N ALA A 343 11.62 -79.11 -58.77
CA ALA A 343 10.34 -79.52 -59.34
C ALA A 343 10.41 -79.62 -60.86
N TRP A 344 10.97 -78.60 -61.53
CA TRP A 344 11.23 -78.61 -62.97
C TRP A 344 12.15 -79.76 -63.39
N ARG A 345 13.19 -80.08 -62.60
CA ARG A 345 14.07 -81.24 -62.81
C ARG A 345 13.34 -82.57 -62.65
N LYS A 346 12.43 -82.72 -61.68
CA LYS A 346 11.61 -83.93 -61.52
C LYS A 346 10.63 -84.11 -62.69
N GLU A 347 10.08 -83.01 -63.19
CA GLU A 347 9.10 -83.01 -64.28
C GLU A 347 9.76 -83.24 -65.66
N ASN A 348 10.97 -82.69 -65.89
CA ASN A 348 11.68 -82.77 -67.19
C ASN A 348 12.86 -83.75 -67.22
N GLY A 349 13.29 -84.31 -66.08
CA GLY A 349 14.47 -85.17 -65.98
C GLY A 349 14.25 -86.66 -66.29
N ILE A 350 13.00 -87.11 -66.42
CA ILE A 350 12.68 -88.53 -66.70
C ILE A 350 12.41 -88.81 -68.20
N PHE A 351 12.32 -87.79 -69.07
CA PHE A 351 12.06 -87.99 -70.51
C PHE A 351 13.05 -87.29 -71.45
N GLY A 352 14.31 -87.11 -71.03
CA GLY A 352 15.34 -86.46 -71.84
C GLY A 352 16.27 -87.37 -72.67
N PHE A 353 16.15 -88.71 -72.61
CA PHE A 353 17.14 -89.62 -73.23
C PHE A 353 16.67 -90.49 -74.40
N LEU A 354 15.45 -90.34 -74.92
CA LEU A 354 15.02 -91.07 -76.12
C LEU A 354 14.10 -90.21 -77.00
N ARG A 355 14.69 -89.51 -77.97
CA ARG A 355 14.19 -89.40 -79.36
C ARG A 355 15.22 -88.69 -80.25
N ARG A 356 16.00 -89.51 -80.96
CA ARG A 356 16.27 -89.30 -82.39
C ARG A 356 14.98 -89.53 -83.18
#